data_AF-A0A0B5GUK5-F1
#
_entry.id   AF-A0A0B5GUK5-F1
#
_cell.length_a   1.000
_cell.length_b   1.000
_cell.length_c   1.000
_cell.angle_alpha   90.00
_cell.angle_beta   90.00
_cell.angle_gamma   90.00
#
_symmetry.space_group_name_H-M   'P 1'
#
loop_
_entity.id
_entity.type
_entity.pdbx_description
1 polymer ?
#
loop_
_entity_poly.entity_id
_entity_poly.type
_entity_poly.pdbx_seq_one_letter_code
_entity_poly.pdbx_strand_id
1 'polypeptide(L)'
;VNENILVDKEINGEMRKLLVNFDRNGFGYTLDRESGELLVAEKYDPAVNWATHVDMETGRPQVVPEFSTAQNGADVNTTGICPAALGSKDQQPAAYSPKTGLFYVPTNHV
;
A
#
# COMPACT_ATOMS: atom_id res chain seq x y z
N VAL A 1 -0.30 -1.30 13.86
CA VAL A 1 -1.27 -0.42 13.18
C VAL A 1 -1.04 -0.67 11.71
N ASN A 2 -2.09 -1.12 11.01
CA ASN A 2 -2.01 -2.00 9.85
C ASN A 2 -1.42 -3.38 10.17
N GLU A 3 -2.18 -4.39 9.76
CA GLU A 3 -1.95 -5.81 9.97
C GLU A 3 -1.17 -6.42 8.79
N ASN A 4 -0.54 -7.57 9.07
CA ASN A 4 0.10 -8.39 8.06
C ASN A 4 -0.72 -9.68 7.92
N ILE A 5 -1.38 -9.85 6.78
CA ILE A 5 -2.18 -11.05 6.52
C ILE A 5 -1.30 -12.06 5.79
N LEU A 6 -1.10 -13.23 6.42
CA LEU A 6 -0.31 -14.30 5.83
C LEU A 6 -1.22 -15.20 5.00
N VAL A 7 -0.86 -15.39 3.74
CA VAL A 7 -1.58 -16.27 2.81
C VAL A 7 -0.59 -17.10 2.00
N ASP A 8 -1.00 -18.29 1.60
CA ASP A 8 -0.28 -19.09 0.61
C ASP A 8 -1.10 -19.00 -0.69
N LYS A 9 -0.48 -18.48 -1.76
CA LYS A 9 -1.15 -18.28 -3.04
C LYS A 9 -0.18 -18.43 -4.20
N GLU A 10 -0.70 -18.83 -5.35
CA GLU A 10 0.06 -18.88 -6.60
C GLU A 10 0.27 -17.47 -7.14
N ILE A 11 1.52 -17.12 -7.45
CA ILE A 11 1.92 -15.91 -8.17
C ILE A 11 2.84 -16.34 -9.31
N ASN A 12 2.52 -15.92 -10.54
CA ASN A 12 3.30 -16.25 -11.74
C ASN A 12 3.54 -17.76 -11.95
N GLY A 13 2.58 -18.62 -11.57
CA GLY A 13 2.68 -20.07 -11.71
C GLY A 13 3.41 -20.80 -10.57
N GLU A 14 3.88 -20.08 -9.56
CA GLU A 14 4.58 -20.66 -8.41
C GLU A 14 3.77 -20.45 -7.13
N MET A 15 3.63 -21.49 -6.31
CA MET A 15 3.05 -21.37 -4.97
C MET A 15 4.01 -20.64 -4.04
N ARG A 16 3.57 -19.49 -3.52
CA ARG A 16 4.39 -18.63 -2.66
C ARG A 16 3.78 -18.46 -1.28
N LYS A 17 4.67 -18.28 -0.31
CA LYS A 17 4.34 -17.96 1.07
C LYS A 17 4.33 -16.44 1.24
N LEU A 18 3.15 -15.85 1.28
CA LEU A 18 2.98 -14.41 1.15
C LEU A 18 2.66 -13.74 2.49
N LEU A 19 3.06 -12.47 2.58
CA LEU A 19 2.57 -11.47 3.52
C LEU A 19 1.92 -10.35 2.70
N VAL A 20 0.67 -10.02 3.03
CA VAL A 20 -0.07 -8.92 2.39
C VAL A 20 -0.38 -7.84 3.41
N ASN A 21 -0.08 -6.59 3.05
CA ASN A 21 -0.27 -5.41 3.88
C ASN A 21 -0.93 -4.30 3.07
N PHE A 22 -2.05 -3.75 3.56
CA PHE A 22 -2.69 -2.57 2.98
C PHE A 22 -2.31 -1.36 3.82
N ASP A 23 -1.34 -0.58 3.35
CA ASP A 23 -0.75 0.47 4.18
C ASP A 23 -1.60 1.75 4.20
N ARG A 24 -1.39 2.59 5.22
CA ARG A 24 -1.98 3.91 5.36
C ARG A 24 -1.72 4.77 4.13
N ASN A 25 -0.56 4.61 3.51
CA ASN A 25 -0.16 5.40 2.35
C ASN A 25 -0.98 5.12 1.06
N GLY A 26 -1.90 4.15 1.10
CA GLY A 26 -2.78 3.82 -0.02
C GLY A 26 -2.23 2.80 -1.02
N PHE A 27 -1.05 2.24 -0.75
CA PHE A 27 -0.48 1.11 -1.48
C PHE A 27 -0.72 -0.21 -0.75
N GLY A 28 -1.06 -1.24 -1.53
CA GLY A 28 -1.14 -2.62 -1.10
C GLY A 28 0.15 -3.33 -1.49
N TYR A 29 0.80 -3.93 -0.49
CA TYR A 29 2.06 -4.62 -0.62
C TYR A 29 1.86 -6.12 -0.49
N THR A 30 2.41 -6.89 -1.42
CA THR A 30 2.57 -8.34 -1.30
C THR A 30 4.05 -8.66 -1.32
N LEU A 31 4.51 -9.34 -0.27
CA LEU A 31 5.89 -9.78 -0.13
C LEU A 31 5.94 -11.29 0.01
N ASP A 32 7.04 -11.89 -0.44
CA ASP A 32 7.43 -13.22 0.02
C ASP A 32 7.83 -13.14 1.50
N ARG A 33 7.12 -13.85 2.37
CA ARG A 33 7.31 -13.72 3.83
C ARG A 33 8.56 -14.42 4.35
N GLU A 34 9.24 -15.22 3.54
CA GLU A 34 10.48 -15.91 3.93
C GLU A 34 11.72 -15.11 3.54
N SER A 35 11.71 -14.52 2.33
CA SER A 35 12.85 -13.76 1.80
C SER A 35 12.73 -12.25 1.95
N GLY A 36 11.51 -11.71 2.09
CA GLY A 36 11.24 -10.28 2.04
C GLY A 36 11.20 -9.70 0.61
N GLU A 37 11.24 -10.53 -0.43
CA GLU A 37 11.10 -10.10 -1.83
C GLU A 37 9.77 -9.35 -2.03
N LEU A 38 9.84 -8.16 -2.64
CA LEU A 38 8.66 -7.37 -3.00
C LEU A 38 8.06 -7.89 -4.30
N LEU A 39 6.83 -8.37 -4.25
CA LEU A 39 6.14 -9.00 -5.39
C LEU A 39 5.08 -8.10 -6.01
N VAL A 40 4.37 -7.32 -5.20
CA VAL A 40 3.33 -6.37 -5.65
C VAL A 40 3.39 -5.12 -4.78
N ALA A 41 3.26 -3.95 -5.40
CA ALA A 41 3.12 -2.66 -4.72
C ALA A 41 2.24 -1.72 -5.53
N GLU A 42 0.93 -1.82 -5.35
CA GLU A 42 -0.06 -1.13 -6.18
C GLU A 42 -1.00 -0.27 -5.35
N LYS A 43 -1.54 0.79 -5.94
CA LYS A 43 -2.58 1.61 -5.29
C LYS A 43 -3.85 0.78 -5.15
N TYR A 44 -4.39 0.65 -3.93
CA TYR A 44 -5.71 0.05 -3.71
C TYR A 44 -6.84 1.08 -3.68
N ASP A 45 -6.48 2.37 -3.66
CA ASP A 45 -7.37 3.51 -3.78
C ASP A 45 -6.85 4.42 -4.92
N PRO A 46 -7.64 4.66 -5.99
CA PRO A 46 -7.19 5.45 -7.13
C PRO A 46 -6.97 6.93 -6.82
N ALA A 47 -7.49 7.46 -5.70
CA ALA A 47 -7.30 8.86 -5.31
C ALA A 47 -5.86 9.15 -4.86
N VAL A 48 -5.09 8.13 -4.47
CA VAL A 48 -3.72 8.26 -3.95
C VAL A 48 -2.83 8.98 -4.96
N ASN A 49 -2.23 10.11 -4.55
CA ASN A 49 -1.47 10.98 -5.45
C ASN A 49 -0.07 11.35 -4.97
N TRP A 50 0.27 11.11 -3.69
CA TRP A 50 1.58 11.50 -3.13
C TRP A 50 2.78 10.81 -3.81
N ALA A 51 2.56 9.66 -4.44
CA ALA A 51 3.53 8.94 -5.25
C ALA A 51 2.88 8.43 -6.55
N THR A 52 3.66 8.35 -7.62
CA THR A 52 3.19 7.80 -8.91
C THR A 52 3.06 6.27 -8.84
N HIS A 53 4.11 5.60 -8.35
CA HIS A 53 4.22 4.15 -8.23
C HIS A 53 5.31 3.81 -7.21
N VAL A 54 5.44 2.53 -6.85
CA VAL A 54 6.62 2.00 -6.16
C VAL A 54 7.54 1.40 -7.21
N ASP A 55 8.78 1.86 -7.26
CA ASP A 55 9.82 1.31 -8.13
C ASP A 55 10.19 -0.09 -7.62
N MET A 56 9.94 -1.12 -8.44
CA MET A 56 10.07 -2.52 -8.02
C MET A 56 11.52 -3.00 -7.93
N GLU A 57 12.48 -2.30 -8.56
CA GLU A 57 13.90 -2.64 -8.46
C GLU A 57 14.50 -2.14 -7.14
N THR A 58 14.12 -0.93 -6.74
CA THR A 58 14.63 -0.26 -5.53
C THR A 58 13.74 -0.44 -4.31
N GLY A 59 12.47 -0.82 -4.51
CA GLY A 59 11.43 -0.87 -3.48
C GLY A 59 10.96 0.51 -2.99
N ARG A 60 11.31 1.60 -3.70
CA ARG A 60 11.07 2.97 -3.23
C ARG A 60 9.87 3.62 -3.94
N PRO A 61 8.98 4.31 -3.22
CA PRO A 61 7.92 5.10 -3.83
C PRO A 61 8.50 6.31 -4.57
N GLN A 62 8.05 6.53 -5.80
CA GLN A 62 8.39 7.71 -6.59
C GLN A 62 7.47 8.86 -6.20
N VAL A 63 7.96 9.69 -5.27
CA VAL A 63 7.23 10.82 -4.68
C VAL A 63 6.92 11.88 -5.75
N VAL A 64 5.69 12.37 -5.76
CA VAL A 64 5.26 13.50 -6.59
C VAL A 64 5.61 14.80 -5.86
N PRO A 65 6.49 15.66 -6.40
CA PRO A 65 6.94 16.88 -5.74
C PRO A 65 5.80 17.80 -5.26
N GLU A 66 4.75 17.95 -6.08
CA GLU A 66 3.58 18.78 -5.78
C GLU A 66 2.93 18.45 -4.42
N PHE A 67 2.88 17.15 -4.07
CA PHE A 67 2.24 16.66 -2.85
C PHE A 67 3.24 16.41 -1.71
N SER A 68 4.52 16.76 -1.89
CA SER A 68 5.56 16.55 -0.88
C SER A 68 5.67 17.73 0.08
N THR A 69 5.25 17.54 1.33
CA THR A 69 5.39 18.55 2.39
C THR A 69 6.86 18.95 2.63
N ALA A 70 7.79 18.01 2.52
CA ALA A 70 9.21 18.28 2.68
C ALA A 70 9.79 19.12 1.54
N GLN A 71 9.38 18.88 0.29
CA GLN A 71 9.88 19.64 -0.86
C GLN A 71 9.25 21.02 -0.98
N ASN A 72 7.97 21.15 -0.58
CA ASN A 72 7.29 22.44 -0.52
C ASN A 72 7.83 23.33 0.61
N GLY A 73 8.34 22.72 1.69
CA GLY A 73 9.06 23.40 2.76
C GLY A 73 8.25 23.60 4.04
N ALA A 74 8.96 23.94 5.11
CA ALA A 74 8.34 24.30 6.38
C ALA A 74 7.50 25.58 6.25
N ASP A 75 6.46 25.69 7.06
CA ASP A 75 5.51 26.83 7.07
C ASP A 75 4.76 27.05 5.74
N VAL A 76 4.78 26.06 4.83
CA VAL A 76 4.02 26.04 3.58
C VAL A 76 2.90 25.01 3.66
N ASN A 77 1.67 25.43 3.37
CA ASN A 77 0.54 24.52 3.31
C ASN A 77 0.53 23.75 1.98
N THR A 78 0.79 22.44 2.03
CA THR A 78 0.62 21.56 0.86
C THR A 78 -0.81 21.07 0.82
N THR A 79 -1.53 21.35 -0.26
CA THR A 79 -2.97 21.08 -0.38
C THR A 79 -3.26 19.93 -1.34
N GLY A 80 -4.39 19.25 -1.15
CA GLY A 80 -4.87 18.21 -2.09
C GLY A 80 -4.09 16.90 -2.04
N ILE A 81 -3.30 16.64 -0.99
CA ILE A 81 -2.62 15.37 -0.80
C ILE A 81 -3.67 14.28 -0.50
N CYS A 82 -3.56 13.17 -1.22
CA CYS A 82 -4.31 11.95 -0.96
C CYS A 82 -3.33 10.77 -0.76
N PRO A 83 -3.50 9.98 0.31
CA PRO A 83 -4.54 10.09 1.34
C PRO A 83 -4.23 11.18 2.38
N ALA A 84 -5.23 11.53 3.19
CA ALA A 84 -5.03 12.30 4.41
C ALA A 84 -4.12 11.54 5.40
N ALA A 85 -3.68 12.19 6.49
CA ALA A 85 -2.77 11.58 7.46
C ALA A 85 -3.31 10.27 8.11
N LEU A 86 -4.63 10.14 8.20
CA LEU A 86 -5.33 8.93 8.66
C LEU A 86 -5.28 7.76 7.66
N GLY A 87 -4.77 8.00 6.45
CA GLY A 87 -4.52 7.02 5.40
C GLY A 87 -5.75 6.48 4.69
N SER A 88 -5.56 5.80 3.55
CA SER A 88 -6.66 5.08 2.86
C SER A 88 -7.16 3.88 3.68
N LYS A 89 -6.40 3.46 4.72
CA LYS A 89 -6.79 2.52 5.78
C LYS A 89 -6.03 2.86 7.05
N ASP A 90 -6.66 2.73 8.23
CA ASP A 90 -6.02 2.88 9.53
C ASP A 90 -6.02 1.54 10.31
N GLN A 91 -6.31 1.53 11.61
CA GLN A 91 -6.25 0.33 12.44
C GLN A 91 -7.21 -0.80 12.04
N GLN A 92 -8.26 -0.51 11.27
CA GLN A 92 -9.27 -1.49 10.91
C GLN A 92 -8.67 -2.64 10.08
N PRO A 93 -8.83 -3.90 10.51
CA PRO A 93 -8.21 -5.04 9.82
C PRO A 93 -8.99 -5.43 8.57
N ALA A 94 -8.27 -5.76 7.51
CA ALA A 94 -8.83 -6.45 6.35
C ALA A 94 -9.04 -7.95 6.63
N ALA A 95 -9.87 -8.59 5.81
CA ALA A 95 -10.11 -10.03 5.85
C ALA A 95 -9.75 -10.69 4.52
N TYR A 96 -9.25 -11.93 4.56
CA TYR A 96 -9.00 -12.75 3.38
C TYR A 96 -9.97 -13.93 3.32
N SER A 97 -10.50 -14.21 2.13
CA SER A 97 -11.32 -15.40 1.88
C SER A 97 -10.55 -16.37 0.97
N PRO A 98 -10.13 -17.55 1.46
CA PRO A 98 -9.47 -18.55 0.62
C PRO A 98 -10.40 -19.14 -0.46
N LYS A 99 -11.73 -18.98 -0.32
CA LYS A 99 -12.71 -19.44 -1.32
C LYS A 99 -12.76 -18.53 -2.54
N THR A 100 -12.63 -17.21 -2.33
CA THR A 100 -12.69 -16.22 -3.41
C THR A 100 -11.30 -15.78 -3.87
N GLY A 101 -10.27 -15.99 -3.04
CA GLY A 101 -8.92 -15.50 -3.30
C GLY A 101 -8.78 -13.99 -3.17
N LEU A 102 -9.76 -13.33 -2.53
CA LEU A 102 -9.87 -11.88 -2.39
C LEU A 102 -9.61 -11.40 -0.97
N PHE A 103 -9.07 -10.19 -0.88
CA PHE A 103 -9.00 -9.39 0.33
C PHE A 103 -10.17 -8.40 0.38
N TYR A 104 -10.78 -8.25 1.54
CA TYR A 104 -11.85 -7.29 1.81
C TYR A 104 -11.29 -6.25 2.78
N VAL A 105 -11.07 -5.05 2.25
CA VAL A 105 -10.31 -3.99 2.93
C VAL A 105 -11.26 -2.86 3.33
N PRO A 106 -11.44 -2.57 4.63
CA PRO A 106 -12.25 -1.45 5.07
C PRO A 106 -11.48 -0.12 4.93
N THR A 107 -11.78 0.64 3.88
CA THR A 107 -11.05 1.87 3.50
C THR A 107 -11.64 3.15 4.08
N ASN A 108 -10.80 4.16 4.26
CA ASN A 108 -11.19 5.54 4.55
C ASN A 108 -11.20 6.36 3.25
N HIS A 109 -12.21 7.21 3.03
CA HIS A 109 -12.26 8.18 1.93
C HIS A 109 -12.66 9.54 2.54
N VAL A 110 -11.65 10.30 2.95
CA VAL A 110 -11.78 11.56 3.70
C VAL A 110 -11.02 12.67 2.99
#